data_AF-A0A3G2T296-F1
#
_entry.id   AF-A0A3G2T296-F1
#
_cell.length_a   1.000
_cell.length_b   1.000
_cell.length_c   1.000
_cell.angle_alpha   90.00
_cell.angle_beta   90.00
_cell.angle_gamma   90.00
#
_symmetry.space_group_name_H-M   'P 1'
#
loop_
_entity.id
_entity.type
_entity.pdbx_description
1 polymer ?
#
loop_
_entity_poly.entity_id
_entity_poly.type
_entity_poly.pdbx_seq_one_letter_code
_entity_poly.pdbx_strand_id
1 'polypeptide(L)'
;MGKHLGVAYNLRLPPELKDKIAESAKELNRSMNADIVARLENSFEQKFENLENIPLEKLLDVVMKKLGENSLSLTREEVALAEVSSKKSNET
;
A
#
# COMPACT_ATOMS: atom_id res chain seq x y z
N MET A 1 -12.44 -11.41 23.34
CA MET A 1 -11.19 -11.75 22.62
C MET A 1 -11.31 -13.20 22.15
N GLY A 2 -10.98 -13.50 20.89
CA GLY A 2 -11.00 -14.87 20.36
C GLY A 2 -11.77 -15.04 19.05
N LYS A 3 -11.39 -14.32 17.98
CA LYS A 3 -11.98 -14.50 16.64
C LYS A 3 -11.08 -15.25 15.63
N HIS A 4 -9.86 -15.65 16.01
CA HIS A 4 -8.89 -16.28 15.09
C HIS A 4 -8.57 -17.77 15.40
N LEU A 5 -9.38 -18.47 16.21
CA LEU A 5 -9.11 -19.86 16.61
C LEU A 5 -9.60 -20.91 15.59
N GLY A 6 -10.21 -20.50 14.47
CA GLY A 6 -10.88 -21.43 13.56
C GLY A 6 -10.06 -21.73 12.32
N VAL A 7 -9.25 -22.81 12.39
CA VAL A 7 -8.51 -23.48 11.30
C VAL A 7 -7.02 -23.12 11.20
N ALA A 8 -6.17 -24.11 11.49
CA ALA A 8 -4.74 -24.07 11.19
C ALA A 8 -4.53 -24.45 9.71
N TYR A 9 -3.96 -23.53 8.93
CA TYR A 9 -3.61 -23.79 7.54
C TYR A 9 -2.14 -24.20 7.44
N ASN A 10 -1.86 -25.34 6.81
CA ASN A 10 -0.50 -25.80 6.60
C ASN A 10 0.11 -25.11 5.37
N LEU A 11 0.88 -24.04 5.59
CA LEU A 11 1.56 -23.28 4.54
C LEU A 11 2.87 -23.98 4.15
N ARG A 12 3.05 -24.21 2.84
CA ARG A 12 4.34 -24.60 2.28
C ARG A 12 5.11 -23.35 1.89
N LEU A 13 6.13 -23.02 2.68
CA LEU A 13 6.99 -21.86 2.48
C LEU A 13 8.40 -22.32 2.10
N PRO A 14 9.09 -21.65 1.16
CA PRO A 14 10.52 -21.82 0.98
C PRO A 14 11.27 -21.57 2.30
N PRO A 15 12.40 -22.26 2.55
CA PRO A 15 13.14 -22.14 3.80
C PRO A 15 13.57 -20.69 4.08
N GLU A 16 14.10 -20.00 3.06
CA GLU A 16 14.52 -18.60 3.17
C GLU A 16 13.38 -17.66 3.58
N LEU A 17 12.16 -17.92 3.10
CA LEU A 17 10.99 -17.10 3.42
C LEU A 17 10.54 -17.34 4.86
N LYS A 18 10.59 -18.60 5.32
CA LYS A 18 10.27 -18.95 6.70
C LYS A 18 11.23 -18.26 7.68
N ASP A 19 12.52 -18.24 7.37
CA ASP A 19 13.53 -17.61 8.24
C ASP A 19 13.32 -16.10 8.34
N LYS A 20 13.02 -15.42 7.21
CA LYS A 20 12.66 -13.99 7.20
C LYS A 20 11.43 -13.67 8.07
N ILE A 21 10.40 -14.51 8.01
CA ILE A 21 9.19 -14.33 8.84
C ILE A 21 9.53 -14.58 10.32
N ALA A 22 10.39 -15.56 10.62
CA ALA A 22 10.82 -15.84 11.99
C ALA A 22 11.56 -14.66 12.62
N GLU A 23 12.50 -14.08 11.88
CA GLU A 23 13.28 -12.92 12.29
C GLU A 23 12.37 -11.70 12.50
N SER A 24 11.52 -11.38 11.52
CA SER A 24 10.58 -10.26 11.63
C SER A 24 9.60 -10.43 12.80
N ALA A 25 9.09 -11.64 13.05
CA ALA A 25 8.20 -11.91 14.18
C ALA A 25 8.91 -11.67 15.53
N LYS A 26 10.20 -12.03 15.61
CA LYS A 26 11.03 -11.81 16.79
C LYS A 26 11.27 -10.31 17.03
N GLU A 27 11.60 -9.54 16.00
CA GLU A 27 11.77 -8.09 16.09
C GLU A 27 10.49 -7.39 16.55
N LEU A 28 9.34 -7.83 16.03
CA LEU A 28 8.03 -7.26 16.34
C LEU A 28 7.38 -7.84 17.60
N ASN A 29 8.10 -8.65 18.38
CA ASN A 29 7.64 -9.29 19.62
C ASN A 29 6.27 -10.01 19.46
N ARG A 30 6.07 -10.70 18.34
CA ARG A 30 4.83 -11.44 18.03
C ARG A 30 5.11 -12.86 17.58
N SER A 31 4.09 -13.72 17.60
CA SER A 31 4.23 -15.08 17.09
C SER A 31 4.36 -15.07 15.56
N MET A 32 5.02 -16.10 15.01
CA MET A 32 5.14 -16.28 13.55
C MET A 32 3.78 -16.28 12.85
N ASN A 33 2.77 -16.95 13.43
CA ASN A 33 1.41 -16.90 12.90
C ASN A 33 0.79 -15.50 12.97
N ALA A 34 1.00 -14.76 14.05
CA ALA A 34 0.49 -13.38 14.15
C ALA A 34 1.17 -12.47 13.12
N ASP A 35 2.45 -12.69 12.82
CA ASP A 35 3.18 -11.97 11.78
C ASP A 35 2.62 -12.26 10.39
N ILE A 36 2.38 -13.53 10.08
CA ILE A 36 1.77 -13.97 8.82
C ILE A 36 0.37 -13.37 8.66
N VAL A 37 -0.48 -13.46 9.69
CA VAL A 37 -1.85 -12.92 9.65
C VAL A 37 -1.83 -11.42 9.41
N ALA A 38 -1.04 -10.67 10.19
CA ALA A 38 -0.96 -9.23 10.02
C ALA A 38 -0.43 -8.81 8.64
N ARG A 39 0.53 -9.55 8.08
CA ARG A 39 1.02 -9.29 6.71
C ARG A 39 -0.05 -9.56 5.66
N LEU A 40 -0.83 -10.63 5.83
CA LEU A 40 -1.95 -10.94 4.95
C LEU A 40 -3.04 -9.87 5.05
N GLU A 41 -3.46 -9.49 6.27
CA GLU A 41 -4.42 -8.41 6.50
C GLU A 41 -3.95 -7.09 5.85
N ASN A 42 -2.70 -6.69 6.13
CA ASN A 42 -2.12 -5.50 5.51
C ASN A 42 -2.08 -5.59 3.97
N SER A 43 -1.88 -6.77 3.40
CA SER A 43 -1.89 -6.92 1.92
C SER A 43 -3.27 -6.68 1.30
N PHE A 44 -4.34 -6.89 2.07
CA PHE A 44 -5.71 -6.58 1.64
C PHE A 44 -6.08 -5.12 1.90
N GLU A 45 -5.48 -4.48 2.92
CA GLU A 45 -5.68 -3.07 3.25
C GLU A 45 -4.88 -2.12 2.36
N GLN A 46 -3.69 -2.54 1.91
CA GLN A 46 -2.86 -1.79 0.97
C GLN A 46 -3.35 -1.95 -0.47
N LYS A 47 -4.60 -1.61 -0.70
CA LYS A 47 -5.03 -1.12 -2.00
C LYS A 47 -4.87 0.39 -1.93
N PHE A 48 -3.83 0.93 -2.57
CA PHE A 48 -4.09 2.20 -3.24
C PHE A 48 -5.30 1.89 -4.11
N GLU A 49 -6.48 2.44 -3.77
CA GLU A 49 -7.60 2.38 -4.68
C GLU A 49 -7.03 2.76 -6.04
N ASN A 50 -7.26 1.92 -7.06
CA ASN A 50 -6.86 2.31 -8.41
C ASN A 50 -7.46 3.71 -8.61
N LEU A 51 -6.59 4.71 -8.75
CA LEU A 51 -6.98 6.12 -8.71
C LEU A 51 -7.99 6.42 -9.83
N GLU A 52 -8.01 5.59 -10.87
CA GLU A 52 -8.97 5.60 -11.98
C GLU A 52 -10.42 5.35 -11.53
N ASN A 53 -10.64 4.70 -10.39
CA ASN A 53 -11.97 4.40 -9.85
C ASN A 53 -12.44 5.43 -8.81
N ILE A 54 -11.62 6.42 -8.47
CA ILE A 54 -11.97 7.48 -7.54
C ILE A 54 -12.59 8.64 -8.32
N PRO A 55 -13.77 9.16 -7.92
CA PRO A 55 -14.33 10.37 -8.52
C PRO A 55 -13.34 11.53 -8.49
N LEU A 56 -13.20 12.23 -9.62
CA LEU A 56 -12.22 13.30 -9.81
C LEU A 56 -12.34 14.39 -8.74
N GLU A 57 -13.56 14.72 -8.32
CA GLU A 57 -13.83 15.75 -7.32
C GLU A 57 -13.19 15.40 -5.98
N LYS A 58 -13.32 14.14 -5.55
CA LYS A 58 -12.72 13.66 -4.29
C LYS A 58 -11.20 13.67 -4.37
N LEU A 59 -10.66 13.30 -5.53
CA LEU A 59 -9.23 13.26 -5.75
C LEU A 59 -8.62 14.68 -5.74
N LEU A 60 -9.28 15.64 -6.39
CA LEU A 60 -8.89 17.04 -6.37
C LEU A 60 -8.93 17.64 -4.97
N ASP A 61 -9.95 17.31 -4.16
CA ASP A 61 -10.06 17.79 -2.78
C ASP A 61 -8.85 17.37 -1.93
N VAL A 62 -8.46 16.09 -2.03
CA VAL A 62 -7.30 15.56 -1.32
C VAL A 62 -5.99 16.17 -1.82
N VAL A 63 -5.84 16.33 -3.14
CA VAL A 63 -4.65 16.92 -3.76
C VAL A 63 -4.48 18.38 -3.34
N MET A 64 -5.54 19.19 -3.43
CA MET A 64 -5.51 20.60 -3.05
C MET A 64 -5.22 20.78 -1.56
N LYS A 65 -5.80 19.94 -0.70
CA LYS A 65 -5.50 19.93 0.73
C LYS A 65 -4.01 19.67 0.98
N LYS A 66 -3.44 18.63 0.37
CA LYS A 66 -2.02 18.29 0.54
C LYS A 66 -1.08 19.34 -0.03
N LEU A 67 -1.41 19.95 -1.17
CA LEU A 67 -0.66 21.08 -1.72
C LEU A 67 -0.61 22.25 -0.72
N GLY A 68 -1.77 22.60 -0.15
CA GLY A 68 -1.87 23.63 0.88
C GLY A 68 -1.05 23.32 2.13
N GLU A 69 -1.15 22.08 2.66
CA GLU A 69 -0.36 21.62 3.83
C GLU A 69 1.15 21.73 3.59
N ASN A 70 1.60 21.55 2.35
CA ASN A 70 3.01 21.62 1.98
C ASN A 70 3.43 22.98 1.39
N SER A 71 2.56 23.99 1.42
CA SER A 71 2.80 25.32 0.83
C SER A 71 3.22 25.27 -0.66
N LEU A 72 2.70 24.28 -1.39
CA LEU A 72 2.94 24.08 -2.81
C LEU A 72 1.77 24.62 -3.63
N SER A 73 2.06 25.12 -4.83
CA SER A 73 1.05 25.55 -5.81
C SER A 73 1.34 24.91 -7.16
N LEU A 74 0.30 24.69 -7.96
CA LEU A 74 0.45 24.20 -9.33
C LEU A 74 0.04 25.29 -10.32
N THR A 75 0.93 25.56 -11.27
CA THR A 75 0.69 26.41 -12.44
C THR A 75 0.17 25.59 -13.62
N ARG A 76 -0.43 26.27 -14.60
CA ARG A 76 -0.90 25.61 -15.84
C ARG A 76 0.24 24.92 -16.60
N GLU A 77 1.44 25.50 -16.54
CA GLU A 77 2.64 24.98 -17.19
C GLU A 77 3.12 23.67 -16.54
N GLU A 78 3.12 23.62 -15.20
CA GLU A 78 3.49 22.40 -14.45
C GLU A 78 2.49 21.26 -14.68
N VAL A 79 1.20 21.58 -14.81
CA VAL A 79 0.16 20.58 -15.17
C VAL A 79 0.41 20.02 -16.57
N ALA A 80 0.69 20.89 -17.56
CA ALA A 80 0.96 20.45 -18.93
C ALA A 80 2.22 19.57 -19.04
N LEU A 81 3.26 19.86 -18.25
CA LEU A 81 4.49 19.05 -18.21
C LEU A 81 4.25 17.65 -17.61
N ALA A 82 3.37 17.54 -16.62
CA ALA A 82 3.01 16.25 -16.03
C ALA A 82 2.31 15.33 -17.04
N GLU A 83 1.45 15.88 -17.90
CA GLU A 83 0.78 15.10 -18.97
C GLU A 83 1.77 14.51 -19.99
N VAL A 84 2.82 15.25 -20.33
CA VAL A 84 3.84 14.81 -21.29
C VAL A 84 4.69 13.67 -20.70
N SER A 85 5.00 13.74 -19.40
CA SER A 85 5.78 12.71 -18.72
C SER A 85 5.01 11.40 -18.56
N SER A 86 3.71 11.46 -18.27
CA SER A 86 2.86 10.26 -18.16
C SER A 86 2.68 9.53 -19.50
N LYS A 87 2.70 10.24 -20.63
CA LYS A 87 2.60 9.61 -21.97
C LYS A 87 3.88 8.87 -22.36
N LYS A 88 5.06 9.38 -21.99
CA LYS A 88 6.35 8.72 -22.26
C LYS A 88 6.52 7.38 -21.55
N SER A 89 5.91 7.22 -20.37
CA SER A 89 5.99 5.99 -19.56
C SER A 89 5.15 4.83 -20.12
N ASN A 90 4.15 5.13 -20.96
CA ASN A 90 3.22 4.13 -21.50
C ASN A 90 3.57 3.67 -22.93
N GLU A 91 4.68 4.15 -23.51
CA GLU A 91 5.15 3.81 -24.88
C GLU A 91 6.39 2.90 -24.93
N THR A 92 6.84 2.34 -23.80
CA THR A 92 7.95 1.36 -23.72
C THR A 92 7.52 0.10 -22.99
#